data_AF-A0A061NXJ7-F1
#
_entry.id   AF-A0A061NXJ7-F1
#
_cell.length_a   1.000
_cell.length_b   1.000
_cell.length_c   1.000
_cell.angle_alpha   90.00
_cell.angle_beta   90.00
_cell.angle_gamma   90.00
#
_symmetry.space_group_name_H-M   'P 1'
#
loop_
_entity.id
_entity.type
_entity.pdbx_description
1 polymer ?
#
loop_
_entity_poly.entity_id
_entity_poly.type
_entity_poly.pdbx_seq_one_letter_code
_entity_poly.pdbx_strand_id
1 'polypeptide(L)'
;MEIGVESQVKFLERLTEYLETVTDGLQLVTQFYHQGETEPADRLREELIQGFERFGDENVTMYAIFRSDEQAYEEWRKLLEEVKQPFDSLSVKGKQERIATVTLPAFQRFLLTSQRLLREKK
;
A
#
# COMPACT_ATOMS: atom_id res chain seq x y z
N MET A 1 -13.43 -18.38 12.47
CA MET A 1 -14.02 -17.15 13.03
C MET A 1 -14.41 -16.30 11.83
N GLU A 2 -15.70 -16.18 11.54
CA GLU A 2 -16.16 -15.38 10.41
C GLU A 2 -16.31 -13.92 10.85
N ILE A 3 -15.66 -13.01 10.14
CA ILE A 3 -15.83 -11.58 10.35
C ILE A 3 -17.16 -11.19 9.68
N GLY A 4 -18.09 -10.61 10.44
CA GLY A 4 -19.38 -10.20 9.89
C GLY A 4 -19.21 -9.19 8.74
N VAL A 5 -20.08 -9.26 7.73
CA VAL A 5 -20.01 -8.44 6.49
C VAL A 5 -19.86 -6.95 6.80
N GLU A 6 -20.61 -6.43 7.78
CA GLU A 6 -20.51 -5.01 8.19
C GLU A 6 -19.11 -4.64 8.72
N SER A 7 -18.44 -5.55 9.43
CA SER A 7 -17.07 -5.32 9.92
C SER A 7 -16.06 -5.38 8.77
N GLN A 8 -16.27 -6.23 7.77
CA GLN A 8 -15.44 -6.27 6.56
C GLN A 8 -15.58 -4.98 5.74
N VAL A 9 -16.79 -4.46 5.60
CA VAL A 9 -17.06 -3.18 4.92
C VAL A 9 -16.34 -2.03 5.62
N LYS A 10 -16.52 -1.87 6.95
CA LYS A 10 -15.83 -0.82 7.73
C LYS A 10 -14.31 -0.94 7.66
N PHE A 11 -13.79 -2.17 7.63
CA PHE A 11 -12.36 -2.39 7.47
C PHE A 11 -11.87 -1.95 6.09
N LEU A 12 -12.57 -2.36 5.03
CA LEU A 12 -12.24 -1.98 3.65
C LEU A 12 -12.33 -0.47 3.43
N GLU A 13 -13.30 0.22 4.02
CA GLU A 13 -13.39 1.70 3.98
C GLU A 13 -12.13 2.37 4.55
N ARG A 14 -11.73 1.97 5.76
CA ARG A 14 -10.51 2.48 6.41
C ARG A 14 -9.24 2.13 5.63
N LEU A 15 -9.20 0.92 5.06
CA LEU A 15 -8.08 0.50 4.22
C LEU A 15 -8.00 1.35 2.96
N THR A 16 -9.12 1.62 2.28
CA THR A 16 -9.15 2.47 1.08
C THR A 16 -8.72 3.90 1.39
N GLU A 17 -9.22 4.51 2.48
CA GLU A 17 -8.82 5.86 2.92
C GLU A 17 -7.31 5.93 3.22
N TYR A 18 -6.77 4.88 3.86
CA TYR A 18 -5.35 4.78 4.11
C TYR A 18 -4.54 4.67 2.82
N LEU A 19 -4.94 3.79 1.90
CA LEU A 19 -4.25 3.58 0.63
C LEU A 19 -4.28 4.83 -0.26
N GLU A 20 -5.36 5.60 -0.24
CA GLU A 20 -5.45 6.92 -0.89
C GLU A 20 -4.41 7.89 -0.30
N THR A 21 -4.36 8.00 1.02
CA THR A 21 -3.36 8.84 1.73
C THR A 21 -1.93 8.45 1.36
N VAL A 22 -1.62 7.14 1.32
CA VAL A 22 -0.29 6.66 0.93
C VAL A 22 0.02 6.94 -0.54
N THR A 23 -0.96 6.77 -1.43
CA THR A 23 -0.78 7.03 -2.86
C THR A 23 -0.45 8.51 -3.10
N ASP A 24 -1.16 9.43 -2.45
CA ASP A 24 -0.89 10.87 -2.54
C ASP A 24 0.46 11.23 -1.91
N GLY A 25 0.78 10.63 -0.76
CA GLY A 25 2.08 10.80 -0.11
C GLY A 25 3.26 10.33 -0.97
N LEU A 26 3.14 9.19 -1.66
CA LEU A 26 4.19 8.68 -2.56
C LEU A 26 4.38 9.56 -3.81
N GLN A 27 3.32 10.23 -4.29
CA GLN A 27 3.46 11.25 -5.32
C GLN A 27 4.28 12.44 -4.81
N LEU A 28 4.04 12.90 -3.57
CA LEU A 28 4.83 13.96 -2.95
C LEU A 28 6.30 13.54 -2.73
N VAL A 29 6.54 12.30 -2.30
CA VAL A 29 7.91 11.75 -2.20
C VAL A 29 8.62 11.83 -3.55
N THR A 30 7.92 11.47 -4.64
CA THR A 30 8.49 11.57 -5.99
C THR A 30 8.85 13.01 -6.33
N GLN A 31 8.03 13.99 -5.94
CA GLN A 31 8.32 15.41 -6.15
C GLN A 31 9.55 15.87 -5.36
N PHE A 32 9.69 15.45 -4.10
CA PHE A 32 10.89 15.76 -3.30
C PHE A 32 12.17 15.23 -3.95
N TYR A 33 12.15 14.01 -4.48
CA TYR A 33 13.30 13.51 -5.23
C TYR A 33 13.63 14.35 -6.47
N HIS A 34 12.63 14.82 -7.21
CA HIS A 34 12.86 15.71 -8.36
C HIS A 34 13.45 17.07 -7.95
N GLN A 35 13.12 17.55 -6.75
CA GLN A 35 13.63 18.81 -6.20
C GLN A 35 15.00 18.68 -5.53
N GLY A 36 15.52 17.46 -5.40
CA GLY A 36 16.77 17.17 -4.70
C GLY A 36 16.63 17.07 -3.18
N GLU A 37 15.39 17.12 -2.65
CA GLU A 37 15.08 17.02 -1.24
C GLU A 37 15.06 15.55 -0.78
N THR A 38 16.25 14.93 -0.75
CA THR A 38 16.39 13.48 -0.50
C THR A 38 15.97 13.08 0.91
N GLU A 39 16.40 13.81 1.94
CA GLU A 39 16.08 13.47 3.33
C GLU A 39 14.58 13.59 3.64
N PRO A 40 13.87 14.68 3.25
CA PRO A 40 12.41 14.72 3.36
C PRO A 40 11.70 13.60 2.59
N ALA A 41 12.19 13.27 1.39
CA ALA A 41 11.62 12.18 0.59
C ALA A 41 11.73 10.82 1.29
N ASP A 42 12.92 10.49 1.80
CA ASP A 42 13.20 9.25 2.53
C ASP A 42 12.34 9.16 3.80
N ARG A 43 12.29 10.24 4.59
CA ARG A 43 11.52 10.29 5.83
C ARG A 43 10.03 10.08 5.58
N LEU A 44 9.45 10.83 4.64
CA LEU A 44 8.03 10.70 4.32
C LEU A 44 7.71 9.30 3.79
N ARG A 45 8.55 8.74 2.91
CA ARG A 45 8.38 7.36 2.42
C ARG A 45 8.35 6.37 3.59
N GLU A 46 9.28 6.50 4.52
CA GLU A 46 9.37 5.60 5.66
C GLU A 46 8.14 5.68 6.56
N GLU A 47 7.67 6.89 6.87
CA GLU A 47 6.44 7.11 7.65
C GLU A 47 5.20 6.48 6.99
N LEU A 48 5.07 6.61 5.66
CA LEU A 48 3.98 6.02 4.88
C LEU A 48 4.06 4.48 4.85
N ILE A 49 5.26 3.91 4.78
CA ILE A 49 5.45 2.46 4.66
C ILE A 49 5.35 1.76 6.02
N GLN A 50 5.89 2.34 7.10
CA GLN A 50 5.73 1.81 8.46
C GLN A 50 4.25 1.72 8.87
N GLY A 51 3.44 2.69 8.44
CA GLY A 51 1.98 2.63 8.62
C GLY A 51 1.30 1.42 7.96
N PHE A 52 1.96 0.75 7.01
CA PHE A 52 1.43 -0.40 6.30
C PHE A 52 1.74 -1.73 7.01
N GLU A 53 2.71 -1.78 7.92
CA GLU A 53 3.09 -3.01 8.64
C GLU A 53 1.90 -3.66 9.38
N ARG A 54 0.97 -2.84 9.87
CA ARG A 54 -0.29 -3.29 10.49
C ARG A 54 -1.21 -4.09 9.55
N PHE A 55 -0.94 -4.09 8.25
CA PHE A 55 -1.66 -4.84 7.21
C PHE A 55 -0.81 -6.00 6.64
N GLY A 56 0.24 -6.41 7.37
CA GLY A 56 1.10 -7.55 7.05
C GLY A 56 0.39 -8.90 7.05
N ASP A 57 1.13 -9.95 6.65
CA ASP A 57 0.65 -11.34 6.54
C ASP A 57 0.00 -11.89 7.84
N GLU A 58 0.38 -11.34 8.99
CA GLU A 58 -0.15 -11.71 10.31
C GLU A 58 -1.54 -11.11 10.59
N ASN A 59 -2.01 -10.17 9.75
CA ASN A 59 -3.32 -9.55 9.92
C ASN A 59 -4.42 -10.53 9.49
N VAL A 60 -5.04 -11.17 10.49
CA VAL A 60 -6.15 -12.13 10.31
C VAL A 60 -7.32 -11.54 9.53
N THR A 61 -7.57 -10.22 9.64
CA THR A 61 -8.67 -9.56 8.92
C THR A 61 -8.34 -9.41 7.43
N MET A 62 -7.11 -9.03 7.09
CA MET A 62 -6.63 -9.03 5.70
C MET A 62 -6.73 -10.43 5.11
N TYR A 63 -6.21 -11.43 5.82
CA TYR A 63 -6.27 -12.81 5.35
C TYR A 63 -7.72 -13.29 5.13
N ALA A 64 -8.63 -13.00 6.06
CA ALA A 64 -10.03 -13.40 5.95
C ALA A 64 -10.77 -12.71 4.79
N ILE A 65 -10.46 -11.43 4.50
CA ILE A 65 -11.14 -10.64 3.46
C ILE A 65 -10.59 -10.97 2.07
N PHE A 66 -9.28 -11.09 1.93
CA PHE A 66 -8.63 -11.19 0.62
C PHE A 66 -8.44 -12.63 0.14
N ARG A 67 -8.30 -13.62 1.04
CA ARG A 67 -8.05 -15.03 0.63
C ARG A 67 -9.12 -15.61 -0.29
N SER A 68 -10.38 -15.19 -0.14
CA SER A 68 -11.48 -15.71 -0.96
C SER A 68 -11.45 -15.25 -2.41
N ASP A 69 -10.65 -14.23 -2.72
CA ASP A 69 -10.48 -13.67 -4.07
C ASP A 69 -8.99 -13.78 -4.45
N GLU A 70 -8.67 -14.74 -5.33
CA GLU A 70 -7.29 -15.05 -5.71
C GLU A 70 -6.55 -13.83 -6.27
N GLN A 71 -7.22 -13.02 -7.08
CA GLN A 71 -6.64 -11.80 -7.64
C GLN A 71 -6.34 -10.78 -6.54
N ALA A 72 -7.28 -10.59 -5.61
CA ALA A 72 -7.12 -9.62 -4.55
C ALA A 72 -6.02 -10.03 -3.54
N TYR A 73 -5.94 -11.32 -3.25
CA TYR A 73 -4.87 -11.91 -2.43
C TYR A 73 -3.50 -11.73 -3.09
N GLU A 74 -3.40 -11.96 -4.39
CA GLU A 74 -2.15 -11.81 -5.13
C GLU A 74 -1.67 -10.34 -5.16
N GLU A 75 -2.57 -9.37 -5.37
CA GLU A 75 -2.18 -7.95 -5.31
C GLU A 75 -1.76 -7.52 -3.91
N TRP A 76 -2.39 -8.05 -2.86
CA TRP A 76 -1.93 -7.83 -1.48
C TRP A 76 -0.53 -8.39 -1.26
N ARG A 77 -0.24 -9.62 -1.71
CA ARG A 77 1.09 -10.24 -1.59
C ARG A 77 2.17 -9.45 -2.33
N LYS A 78 1.92 -9.03 -3.56
CA LYS A 78 2.87 -8.20 -4.32
C LYS A 78 3.18 -6.89 -3.61
N LEU A 79 2.16 -6.26 -3.02
CA LEU A 79 2.36 -5.04 -2.25
C LEU A 79 3.21 -5.32 -1.00
N LEU A 80 2.93 -6.40 -0.27
CA LEU A 80 3.73 -6.83 0.88
C LEU A 80 5.19 -7.14 0.53
N GLU A 81 5.43 -7.74 -0.62
CA GLU A 81 6.77 -7.97 -1.11
C GLU A 81 7.47 -6.64 -1.39
N GLU A 82 6.83 -5.71 -2.10
CA GLU A 82 7.42 -4.41 -2.42
C GLU A 82 7.77 -3.59 -1.18
N VAL A 83 6.90 -3.52 -0.16
CA VAL A 83 7.19 -2.75 1.06
C VAL A 83 8.38 -3.32 1.85
N LYS A 84 8.63 -4.64 1.76
CA LYS A 84 9.74 -5.33 2.44
C LYS A 84 11.08 -5.20 1.71
N GLN A 85 11.07 -4.71 0.48
CA GLN A 85 12.30 -4.65 -0.31
C GLN A 85 13.24 -3.54 0.18
N PRO A 86 14.56 -3.78 0.20
CA PRO A 86 15.54 -2.77 0.58
C PRO A 86 15.43 -1.52 -0.30
N PHE A 87 15.32 -0.37 0.36
CA PHE A 87 15.19 0.93 -0.29
C PHE A 87 16.43 1.81 -0.09
N ASP A 88 17.04 1.78 1.11
CA ASP A 88 18.16 2.63 1.48
C ASP A 88 19.46 2.35 0.72
N SER A 89 19.60 1.14 0.18
CA SER A 89 20.75 0.76 -0.64
C SER A 89 20.74 1.36 -2.05
N LEU A 90 19.62 1.97 -2.47
CA LEU A 90 19.48 2.55 -3.80
C LEU A 90 20.09 3.96 -3.85
N SER A 91 20.66 4.30 -5.00
CA SER A 91 20.99 5.69 -5.33
C SER A 91 19.72 6.55 -5.37
N VAL A 92 19.84 7.88 -5.22
CA VAL A 92 18.69 8.81 -5.32
C VAL A 92 17.88 8.58 -6.59
N LYS A 93 18.54 8.42 -7.73
CA LYS A 93 17.88 8.10 -9.01
C LYS A 93 17.14 6.76 -8.96
N GLY A 94 17.76 5.74 -8.36
CA GLY A 94 17.15 4.42 -8.18
C GLY A 94 15.93 4.45 -7.25
N LYS A 95 15.99 5.24 -6.17
CA LYS A 95 14.87 5.47 -5.25
C LYS A 95 13.68 6.11 -5.96
N GLN A 96 13.93 7.18 -6.71
CA GLN A 96 12.92 7.87 -7.53
C GLN A 96 12.29 6.92 -8.56
N GLU A 97 13.12 6.20 -9.32
CA GLU A 97 12.64 5.25 -10.34
C GLU A 97 11.81 4.12 -9.73
N ARG A 98 12.26 3.56 -8.60
CA ARG A 98 11.53 2.51 -7.88
C ARG A 98 10.16 2.99 -7.41
N ILE A 99 10.07 4.19 -6.82
CA ILE A 99 8.77 4.71 -6.37
C ILE A 99 7.84 4.91 -7.56
N ALA A 100 8.32 5.56 -8.62
CA ALA A 100 7.49 5.91 -9.77
C ALA A 100 7.01 4.67 -10.55
N THR A 101 7.84 3.63 -10.66
CA THR A 101 7.58 2.48 -11.55
C THR A 101 7.08 1.24 -10.81
N VAL A 102 7.35 1.11 -9.52
CA VAL A 102 7.03 -0.10 -8.74
C VAL A 102 6.14 0.24 -7.55
N THR A 103 6.63 1.05 -6.60
CA THR A 103 5.97 1.25 -5.30
C THR A 103 4.60 1.93 -5.46
N LEU A 104 4.56 3.10 -6.11
CA LEU A 104 3.31 3.84 -6.33
C LEU A 104 2.29 3.01 -7.14
N PRO A 105 2.66 2.38 -8.28
CA PRO A 105 1.75 1.49 -8.99
C PRO A 105 1.25 0.30 -8.16
N ALA A 106 2.05 -0.26 -7.24
CA ALA A 106 1.61 -1.35 -6.37
C ALA A 106 0.51 -0.88 -5.39
N PHE A 107 0.69 0.28 -4.76
CA PHE A 107 -0.34 0.88 -3.90
C PHE A 107 -1.62 1.21 -4.69
N GLN A 108 -1.50 1.77 -5.90
CA GLN A 108 -2.65 2.08 -6.76
C GLN A 108 -3.44 0.82 -7.17
N ARG A 109 -2.76 -0.26 -7.56
CA ARG A 109 -3.44 -1.54 -7.89
C ARG A 109 -4.17 -2.11 -6.69
N PHE A 110 -3.56 -2.06 -5.50
CA PHE A 110 -4.18 -2.58 -4.30
C PHE A 110 -5.35 -1.71 -3.81
N LEU A 111 -5.27 -0.39 -4.00
CA LEU A 111 -6.38 0.54 -3.78
C LEU A 111 -7.58 0.18 -4.66
N LEU A 112 -7.36 0.05 -5.97
CA LEU A 112 -8.44 -0.31 -6.92
C LEU A 112 -9.08 -1.67 -6.57
N THR A 113 -8.25 -2.63 -6.18
CA THR A 113 -8.70 -3.94 -5.68
C THR A 113 -9.57 -3.81 -4.44
N SER A 114 -9.12 -3.04 -3.44
CA SER A 114 -9.84 -2.82 -2.19
C SER A 114 -11.18 -2.09 -2.41
N GLN A 115 -11.19 -1.08 -3.29
CA GLN A 115 -12.41 -0.38 -3.69
C GLN A 115 -13.39 -1.29 -4.44
N ARG A 116 -12.90 -2.22 -5.29
CA ARG A 116 -13.74 -3.22 -5.94
C ARG A 116 -14.42 -4.11 -4.91
N LEU A 117 -13.66 -4.71 -4.00
CA LEU A 117 -14.20 -5.57 -2.94
C LEU A 117 -15.21 -4.84 -2.05
N LEU A 118 -14.95 -3.55 -1.77
CA LEU A 118 -15.88 -2.72 -1.01
C LEU A 118 -17.22 -2.55 -1.74
N ARG A 119 -17.19 -2.31 -3.05
CA ARG A 119 -18.41 -2.18 -3.88
C ARG A 119 -19.21 -3.49 -3.98
N GLU A 120 -18.54 -4.63 -3.99
CA GLU A 120 -19.20 -5.95 -4.05
C GLU A 120 -19.88 -6.34 -2.73
N LYS A 121 -19.45 -5.76 -1.61
CA LYS A 121 -19.98 -6.04 -0.26
C LYS A 121 -21.01 -5.02 0.24
N LYS A 122 -21.19 -3.90 -0.46
CA LYS A 122 -22.23 -2.89 -0.21
C LYS A 122 -23.51 -3.26 -0.95
#